data_AF-A0A420EE95-F1
#
_entry.id   AF-A0A420EE95-F1
#
_cell.length_a   1.000
_cell.length_b   1.000
_cell.length_c   1.000
_cell.angle_alpha   90.00
_cell.angle_beta   90.00
_cell.angle_gamma   90.00
#
_symmetry.space_group_name_H-M   'P 1'
#
loop_
_entity.id
_entity.type
_entity.pdbx_description
1 polymer ?
#
loop_
_entity_poly.entity_id
_entity_poly.type
_entity_poly.pdbx_seq_one_letter_code
_entity_poly.pdbx_strand_id
1 'polypeptide(L)'
;MAILVIFLLGIGNFALHKAVLESRHPMIWQRQWLTEKLGENFSLFVEFLVLLCALLLVANGFAGWIWAYIGYSAVNGLAGWLILSHRI
;
A
#
# COMPACT_ATOMS: atom_id res chain seq x y z
N MET A 1 -14.56 15.40 -2.36
CA MET A 1 -13.50 15.27 -3.39
C MET A 1 -12.27 14.55 -2.85
N ALA A 2 -11.58 15.07 -1.82
CA ALA A 2 -10.37 14.45 -1.24
C ALA A 2 -10.53 12.98 -0.80
N ILE A 3 -11.64 12.65 -0.13
CA ILE A 3 -11.98 11.28 0.29
C ILE A 3 -12.03 10.32 -0.91
N LEU A 4 -12.63 10.75 -2.02
CA LEU A 4 -12.80 9.94 -3.22
C LEU A 4 -11.44 9.66 -3.88
N VAL A 5 -10.56 10.66 -3.93
CA VAL A 5 -9.18 10.51 -4.43
C VAL A 5 -8.38 9.53 -3.57
N ILE A 6 -8.41 9.69 -2.24
CA ILE A 6 -7.72 8.80 -1.30
C ILE A 6 -8.24 7.36 -1.43
N PHE A 7 -9.56 7.21 -1.56
CA PHE A 7 -10.18 5.89 -1.72
C PHE A 7 -9.73 5.20 -3.01
N LEU A 8 -9.72 5.91 -4.15
CA LEU A 8 -9.23 5.37 -5.43
C LEU A 8 -7.74 5.01 -5.39
N LEU A 9 -6.93 5.86 -4.77
CA LEU A 9 -5.51 5.56 -4.54
C LEU A 9 -5.34 4.32 -3.66
N GLY A 10 -6.17 4.18 -2.63
CA GLY A 10 -6.23 2.99 -1.80
C GLY A 10 -6.47 1.73 -2.63
N ILE A 11 -7.50 1.72 -3.49
CA ILE A 11 -7.77 0.57 -4.38
C ILE A 11 -6.52 0.21 -5.21
N GLY A 12 -5.86 1.21 -5.79
CA GLY A 12 -4.64 1.03 -6.56
C GLY A 12 -3.51 0.42 -5.72
N ASN A 13 -3.32 0.91 -4.50
CA ASN A 13 -2.23 0.46 -3.64
C ASN A 13 -2.45 -0.97 -3.13
N PHE A 14 -3.70 -1.33 -2.82
CA PHE A 14 -4.09 -2.70 -2.50
C PHE A 14 -3.88 -3.66 -3.67
N ALA A 15 -4.29 -3.26 -4.88
CA ALA A 15 -4.08 -4.06 -6.08
C ALA A 15 -2.58 -4.29 -6.35
N LEU A 16 -1.77 -3.24 -6.16
CA LEU A 16 -0.32 -3.33 -6.32
C LEU A 16 0.33 -4.24 -5.28
N HIS A 17 0.00 -4.07 -4.00
CA HIS A 17 0.51 -4.94 -2.94
C HIS A 17 0.12 -6.40 -3.18
N LYS A 18 -1.12 -6.65 -3.60
CA LYS A 18 -1.56 -7.99 -3.96
C LYS A 18 -0.77 -8.55 -5.14
N ALA A 19 -0.55 -7.76 -6.19
CA ALA A 19 0.25 -8.17 -7.34
C ALA A 19 1.71 -8.47 -6.96
N VAL A 20 2.30 -7.69 -6.06
CA VAL A 20 3.65 -7.93 -5.52
C VAL A 20 3.71 -9.22 -4.70
N LEU A 21 2.69 -9.50 -3.89
CA LEU A 21 2.60 -10.76 -3.14
C LEU A 21 2.43 -11.97 -4.08
N GLU A 22 1.59 -11.84 -5.11
CA GLU A 22 1.34 -12.91 -6.09
C GLU A 22 2.52 -13.15 -7.05
N SER A 23 3.39 -12.16 -7.27
CA SER A 23 4.54 -12.29 -8.19
C SER A 23 5.63 -13.25 -7.69
N ARG A 24 5.61 -13.66 -6.42
CA ARG A 24 6.54 -14.64 -5.81
C ARG A 24 8.03 -14.36 -6.09
N HIS A 25 8.41 -13.08 -6.19
CA HIS A 25 9.79 -12.69 -6.51
C HIS A 25 10.77 -13.19 -5.42
N PRO A 26 11.95 -13.76 -5.77
CA PRO A 26 12.89 -14.32 -4.80
C PRO A 26 13.42 -13.32 -3.75
N MET A 27 13.34 -12.01 -3.99
CA MET A 27 13.64 -10.98 -2.98
C MET A 27 12.59 -10.89 -1.86
N ILE A 28 11.34 -11.28 -2.12
CA ILE A 28 10.28 -11.38 -1.10
C ILE A 28 10.51 -12.66 -0.26
N TRP A 29 11.12 -13.69 -0.87
CA TRP A 29 11.48 -14.94 -0.20
C TRP A 29 12.52 -14.73 0.92
N GLN A 30 13.44 -13.77 0.77
CA GLN A 30 14.38 -13.42 1.86
C GLN A 30 13.71 -12.77 3.08
N ARG A 31 12.48 -12.25 2.92
CA ARG A 31 11.69 -11.64 4.00
C ARG A 31 10.62 -12.59 4.57
N GLN A 32 10.72 -13.88 4.28
CA GLN A 32 9.79 -14.93 4.74
C GLN A 32 9.63 -15.02 6.25
N TRP A 33 10.62 -14.65 7.05
CA TRP A 33 10.52 -14.78 8.51
C TRP A 33 9.39 -13.93 9.13
N LEU A 34 9.04 -12.80 8.51
CA LEU A 34 7.96 -11.93 8.98
C LEU A 34 6.59 -12.38 8.45
N THR A 35 6.53 -12.84 7.20
CA THR A 35 5.29 -13.32 6.56
C THR A 35 4.88 -14.72 7.01
N GLU A 36 5.82 -15.60 7.34
CA GLU A 36 5.53 -16.92 7.92
C GLU A 36 4.91 -16.82 9.32
N LYS A 37 5.27 -15.79 10.10
CA LYS A 37 4.74 -15.57 11.45
C LYS A 37 3.45 -14.75 11.51
N LEU A 38 3.29 -13.76 10.62
CA LEU A 38 2.13 -12.85 10.63
C LEU A 38 1.09 -13.12 9.53
N GLY A 39 1.39 -13.99 8.57
CA GLY A 39 0.52 -14.33 7.45
C GLY A 39 0.67 -13.39 6.26
N GLU A 40 0.54 -13.93 5.04
CA GLU A 40 0.67 -13.20 3.77
C GLU A 40 -0.26 -11.97 3.67
N ASN A 41 -1.37 -11.99 4.41
CA ASN A 41 -2.38 -10.92 4.42
C ASN A 41 -2.06 -9.78 5.41
N PHE A 42 -1.07 -9.92 6.29
CA PHE A 42 -0.77 -8.88 7.29
C PHE A 42 -0.37 -7.56 6.65
N SER A 43 0.37 -7.60 5.53
CA SER A 43 0.72 -6.38 4.79
C SER A 43 -0.52 -5.66 4.27
N LEU A 44 -1.53 -6.39 3.77
CA LEU A 44 -2.80 -5.82 3.32
C LEU A 44 -3.61 -5.24 4.49
N PHE A 45 -3.51 -5.83 5.68
CA PHE A 45 -4.13 -5.28 6.88
C PHE A 45 -3.49 -3.97 7.32
N VAL A 46 -2.16 -3.88 7.29
CA VAL A 46 -1.45 -2.61 7.56
C VAL A 46 -1.84 -1.56 6.52
N GLU A 47 -1.90 -1.94 5.24
CA GLU A 47 -2.35 -1.07 4.15
C GLU A 47 -3.77 -0.53 4.40
N PHE A 48 -4.66 -1.38 4.92
CA PHE A 48 -6.01 -1.00 5.31
C PHE A 48 -6.01 0.03 6.43
N LEU A 49 -5.21 -0.17 7.47
CA LEU A 49 -5.13 0.77 8.58
C LEU A 49 -4.61 2.14 8.12
N VAL A 50 -3.62 2.17 7.22
CA VAL A 50 -3.09 3.43 6.68
C VAL A 50 -4.17 4.17 5.87
N LEU A 51 -4.88 3.46 4.97
CA LEU A 51 -6.01 4.03 4.22
C LEU A 51 -7.13 4.53 5.15
N LEU A 52 -7.51 3.73 6.13
CA LEU A 52 -8.57 4.06 7.09
C LEU A 52 -8.21 5.33 7.88
N CYS A 53 -6.99 5.42 8.40
CA CYS A 53 -6.51 6.60 9.10
C CYS A 53 -6.53 7.85 8.20
N ALA A 54 -6.08 7.73 6.95
CA ALA A 54 -6.10 8.85 6.00
C ALA A 54 -7.54 9.33 5.70
N LEU A 55 -8.48 8.40 5.50
CA LEU A 55 -9.88 8.72 5.28
C LEU A 55 -10.51 9.38 6.51
N LEU A 56 -10.26 8.85 7.72
CA LEU A 56 -10.77 9.41 8.98
C LEU A 56 -10.24 10.83 9.23
N LEU A 57 -8.94 11.07 9.00
CA LEU A 57 -8.35 12.39 9.19
C LEU A 57 -8.95 13.41 8.23
N VAL A 58 -9.09 13.07 6.95
CA VAL A 58 -9.69 13.97 5.96
C VAL A 58 -11.19 14.18 6.24
N ALA A 59 -11.91 13.14 6.68
CA ALA A 59 -13.31 13.25 7.05
C ALA A 59 -13.53 14.16 8.29
N ASN A 60 -12.56 14.21 9.21
CA ASN A 60 -12.60 15.08 10.40
C ASN A 60 -12.02 16.50 10.15
N GLY A 61 -11.85 16.89 8.88
CA GLY A 61 -11.46 18.26 8.51
C GLY A 61 -9.96 18.48 8.33
N PHE A 62 -9.11 17.47 8.54
CA PHE A 62 -7.67 17.56 8.29
C PHE A 62 -7.34 17.32 6.80
N ALA A 63 -7.85 18.18 5.93
CA ALA A 63 -7.77 18.00 4.47
C ALA A 63 -6.33 17.90 3.92
N GLY A 64 -5.33 18.48 4.60
CA GLY A 64 -3.93 18.43 4.18
C GLY A 64 -3.34 17.02 4.11
N TRP A 65 -3.93 16.04 4.80
CA TRP A 65 -3.48 14.64 4.77
C TRP A 65 -3.66 13.96 3.42
N ILE A 66 -4.43 14.55 2.50
CA ILE A 66 -4.49 14.09 1.11
C ILE A 66 -3.10 14.04 0.46
N TRP A 67 -2.25 15.03 0.72
CA TRP A 67 -0.91 15.11 0.13
C TRP A 67 0.02 14.04 0.71
N ALA A 68 -0.11 13.76 2.01
CA ALA A 68 0.62 12.67 2.64
C ALA A 68 0.24 11.33 2.00
N TYR A 69 -1.04 11.08 1.78
CA TYR A 69 -1.52 9.84 1.17
C TYR A 69 -1.14 9.72 -0.31
N ILE A 70 -1.17 10.82 -1.07
CA ILE A 70 -0.68 10.87 -2.46
C ILE A 70 0.81 10.52 -2.51
N GLY A 71 1.64 11.16 -1.68
CA GLY A 71 3.08 10.90 -1.63
C GLY A 71 3.38 9.44 -1.25
N TYR A 72 2.69 8.93 -0.24
CA TYR A 72 2.77 7.53 0.16
C TYR A 72 2.41 6.57 -0.98
N SER A 73 1.29 6.81 -1.66
CA SER A 73 0.84 5.99 -2.80
C SER A 73 1.82 6.04 -3.98
N ALA A 74 2.45 7.19 -4.24
CA ALA A 74 3.45 7.31 -5.30
C ALA A 74 4.70 6.49 -4.99
N VAL A 75 5.18 6.51 -3.74
CA VAL A 75 6.33 5.71 -3.30
C VAL A 75 6.02 4.22 -3.39
N ASN A 76 4.85 3.79 -2.91
CA ASN A 76 4.43 2.39 -3.02
C ASN A 76 4.25 1.96 -4.48
N GLY A 77 3.67 2.82 -5.31
CA GLY A 77 3.59 2.68 -6.76
C GLY A 77 4.94 2.39 -7.41
N LEU A 78 5.94 3.24 -7.11
CA LEU A 78 7.30 3.08 -7.61
C LEU A 78 7.96 1.80 -7.08
N ALA A 79 7.81 1.49 -5.79
CA ALA A 79 8.37 0.29 -5.20
C ALA A 79 7.79 -0.98 -5.82
N GLY A 80 6.46 -1.05 -5.94
CA GLY A 80 5.78 -2.18 -6.57
C GLY A 80 6.13 -2.32 -8.05
N TRP A 81 6.24 -1.20 -8.79
CA TRP A 81 6.67 -1.24 -10.19
C TRP A 81 8.08 -1.79 -10.35
N LEU A 82 9.02 -1.38 -9.51
CA LEU A 82 10.40 -1.85 -9.56
C LEU A 82 10.51 -3.36 -9.30
N ILE A 83 9.74 -3.86 -8.32
CA ILE A 83 9.67 -5.29 -7.98
C ILE A 83 9.02 -6.08 -9.12
N LEU A 84 7.85 -5.64 -9.61
CA LEU A 84 7.10 -6.34 -10.66
C LEU A 84 7.82 -6.32 -12.01
N SER A 85 8.63 -5.31 -12.28
CA SER A 85 9.42 -5.21 -13.51
C SER A 85 10.76 -5.96 -13.43
N HIS A 86 11.02 -6.71 -12.35
CA HIS A 86 12.30 -7.41 -12.11
C HIS A 86 13.52 -6.47 -12.20
N ARG A 87 13.35 -5.18 -11.91
CA ARG A 87 14.47 -4.22 -11.87
C ARG A 87 15.24 -4.33 -10.55
N ILE A 88 14.61 -4.95 -9.54
CA ILE A 88 15.13 -5.38 -8.24
C ILE A 88 14.38 -6.64 -7.86
#